data_AF-A0A0X8WDC3-F1
#
_entry.id   AF-A0A0X8WDC3-F1
#
_cell.length_a   1.000
_cell.length_b   1.000
_cell.length_c   1.000
_cell.angle_alpha   90.00
_cell.angle_beta   90.00
_cell.angle_gamma   90.00
#
_symmetry.space_group_name_H-M   'P 1'
#
loop_
_entity.id
_entity.type
_entity.pdbx_description
1 polymer ?
#
loop_
_entity_poly.entity_id
_entity_poly.type
_entity_poly.pdbx_seq_one_letter_code
_entity_poly.pdbx_strand_id
1 'polypeptide(L)'
;MMQLFLYSSTLISSFIFIQMNHPLAMGLMLLIQTLQICLLTGLTAKSFWFSYILFLIFLGGMLVLFIYVTSLASNEMFSLSMKLTLSCFIMIIIMTMIFLLTDKLSLTSLLTNLETQNNYNLNIFLMENSLSLNKLYNFPTNIITILLMNYLLITLIAVVKITKLFYGPLRQMN
;
A
#
# COMPACT_ATOMS: atom_id res chain seq x y z
N MET A 1 -6.83 -12.95 15.08
CA MET A 1 -6.94 -14.02 14.06
C MET A 1 -6.98 -13.48 12.64
N MET A 2 -7.97 -12.65 12.26
CA MET A 2 -8.01 -12.05 10.91
C MET A 2 -6.73 -11.28 10.55
N GLN A 3 -6.16 -10.54 11.50
CA GLN A 3 -4.92 -9.80 11.27
C GLN A 3 -3.69 -10.69 11.08
N LEU A 4 -3.56 -11.81 11.81
CA LEU A 4 -2.49 -12.80 11.59
C LEU A 4 -2.57 -13.38 10.18
N PHE A 5 -3.79 -13.67 9.72
CA PHE A 5 -4.03 -14.11 8.34
C PHE A 5 -3.65 -13.04 7.32
N LEU A 6 -3.96 -11.76 7.59
CA LEU A 6 -3.53 -10.66 6.72
C LEU A 6 -2.01 -10.47 6.73
N TYR A 7 -1.35 -10.62 7.88
CA TYR A 7 0.12 -10.56 7.94
C TYR A 7 0.75 -11.70 7.12
N SER A 8 0.25 -12.92 7.25
CA SER A 8 0.76 -14.04 6.46
C SER A 8 0.49 -13.85 4.96
N SER A 9 -0.68 -13.34 4.57
CA SER A 9 -0.97 -13.06 3.16
C SER A 9 -0.06 -11.96 2.58
N THR A 10 0.25 -10.91 3.36
CA THR A 10 1.17 -9.86 2.89
C THR A 10 2.57 -10.39 2.65
N LEU A 11 3.07 -11.26 3.52
CA LEU A 11 4.38 -11.88 3.33
C LEU A 11 4.41 -12.76 2.09
N ILE A 12 3.37 -13.54 1.83
CA ILE A 12 3.30 -14.37 0.62
C ILE A 12 3.28 -13.47 -0.63
N SER A 13 2.47 -12.41 -0.65
CA SER A 13 2.39 -11.50 -1.80
C SER A 13 3.71 -10.79 -2.09
N SER A 14 4.48 -10.41 -1.07
CA SER A 14 5.79 -9.77 -1.27
C SER A 14 6.84 -10.74 -1.82
N PHE A 15 6.84 -12.01 -1.40
CA PHE A 15 7.70 -13.03 -1.99
C PHE A 15 7.36 -13.29 -3.45
N ILE A 16 6.07 -13.34 -3.80
CA ILE A 16 5.64 -13.47 -5.19
C ILE A 16 6.12 -12.28 -6.01
N PHE A 17 5.99 -11.05 -5.50
CA PHE A 17 6.42 -9.84 -6.20
C PHE A 17 7.89 -9.87 -6.61
N ILE A 18 8.79 -10.31 -5.72
CA ILE A 18 10.24 -10.37 -5.99
C ILE A 18 10.57 -11.33 -7.15
N GLN A 19 9.77 -12.38 -7.36
CA GLN A 19 10.04 -13.40 -8.36
C GLN A 19 9.33 -13.17 -9.70
N MET A 20 8.50 -12.13 -9.81
CA MET A 20 7.75 -11.83 -11.04
C MET A 20 8.58 -10.98 -12.00
N ASN A 21 8.65 -11.41 -13.26
CA ASN A 21 9.40 -10.69 -14.30
C ASN A 21 8.49 -9.84 -15.19
N HIS A 22 7.24 -10.25 -15.41
CA HIS A 22 6.34 -9.56 -16.34
C HIS A 22 5.80 -8.27 -15.71
N PRO A 23 5.97 -7.09 -16.33
CA PRO A 23 5.70 -5.80 -15.69
C PRO A 23 4.20 -5.58 -15.42
N LEU A 24 3.32 -6.13 -16.25
CA LEU A 24 1.86 -6.14 -15.98
C LEU A 24 1.52 -6.94 -14.72
N ALA A 25 2.13 -8.13 -14.56
CA ALA A 25 1.88 -9.00 -13.42
C ALA A 25 2.45 -8.36 -12.14
N MET A 26 3.60 -7.70 -12.26
CA MET A 26 4.21 -6.90 -11.19
C MET A 26 3.26 -5.78 -10.72
N GLY A 27 2.62 -5.05 -11.66
CA GLY A 27 1.63 -4.02 -11.33
C GLY A 27 0.37 -4.57 -10.63
N LEU A 28 -0.17 -5.69 -11.12
CA LEU A 28 -1.31 -6.36 -10.48
C LEU A 28 -0.97 -6.88 -9.08
N MET A 29 0.22 -7.44 -8.89
CA MET A 29 0.68 -7.89 -7.57
C MET A 29 0.83 -6.73 -6.58
N LEU A 30 1.31 -5.56 -7.04
CA LEU A 30 1.36 -4.35 -6.20
C LEU A 30 -0.03 -3.86 -5.78
N LEU A 31 -1.02 -3.91 -6.66
CA LEU A 31 -2.40 -3.55 -6.30
C LEU A 31 -2.96 -4.47 -5.21
N ILE A 32 -2.74 -5.79 -5.31
CA ILE A 32 -3.18 -6.75 -4.29
C ILE A 32 -2.43 -6.50 -2.97
N GLN A 33 -1.12 -6.28 -3.01
CA GLN A 33 -0.31 -6.03 -1.82
C GLN A 33 -0.73 -4.73 -1.12
N THR A 34 -0.96 -3.65 -1.88
CA THR A 34 -1.40 -2.35 -1.32
C THR A 34 -2.76 -2.46 -0.66
N LEU A 35 -3.71 -3.20 -1.25
CA LEU A 35 -5.00 -3.52 -0.62
C LEU A 35 -4.82 -4.23 0.73
N GLN A 36 -3.98 -5.26 0.79
CA GLN A 36 -3.73 -6.00 2.04
C GLN A 36 -3.06 -5.11 3.11
N ILE A 37 -2.16 -4.21 2.73
CA ILE A 37 -1.53 -3.24 3.65
C ILE A 37 -2.55 -2.21 4.15
N CYS A 38 -3.46 -1.73 3.30
CA CYS A 38 -4.55 -0.83 3.73
C CYS A 38 -5.42 -1.49 4.80
N LEU A 39 -5.75 -2.77 4.62
CA LEU A 39 -6.53 -3.52 5.61
C LEU A 39 -5.75 -3.72 6.91
N LEU A 40 -4.46 -4.05 6.85
CA LEU A 40 -3.61 -4.18 8.05
C LEU A 40 -3.50 -2.87 8.82
N THR A 41 -3.26 -1.75 8.12
CA THR A 41 -3.14 -0.44 8.75
C THR A 41 -4.46 0.05 9.33
N GLY A 42 -5.60 -0.26 8.71
CA GLY A 42 -6.92 0.04 9.27
C GLY A 42 -7.21 -0.74 10.55
N LEU A 43 -6.76 -2.00 10.65
CA LEU A 43 -6.91 -2.81 11.86
C LEU A 43 -5.96 -2.41 13.00
N THR A 44 -4.86 -1.70 12.70
CA THR A 44 -3.91 -1.26 13.73
C THR A 44 -4.09 0.18 14.16
N ALA A 45 -4.62 1.03 13.29
CA ALA A 45 -4.82 2.42 13.59
C ALA A 45 -6.11 2.62 14.39
N LYS A 46 -6.06 3.58 15.33
CA LYS A 46 -7.23 3.95 16.15
C LYS A 46 -8.46 4.36 15.32
N SER A 47 -8.24 4.87 14.10
CA SER A 47 -9.25 5.26 13.12
C SER A 47 -8.83 4.88 11.70
N PHE A 48 -9.80 4.61 10.82
CA PHE A 48 -9.55 4.17 9.45
C PHE A 48 -9.09 5.28 8.48
N TRP A 49 -9.05 6.55 8.92
CA TRP A 49 -8.70 7.70 8.05
C TRP A 49 -7.33 7.54 7.37
N PHE A 50 -6.33 7.06 8.10
CA PHE A 50 -4.99 6.82 7.53
C PHE A 50 -4.99 5.71 6.48
N SER A 51 -5.70 4.60 6.73
CA SER A 51 -5.84 3.53 5.72
C SER A 51 -6.56 3.98 4.46
N TYR A 52 -7.55 4.87 4.58
CA TYR A 52 -8.25 5.42 3.42
C TYR A 52 -7.37 6.34 2.56
N ILE A 53 -6.58 7.23 3.20
CA ILE A 53 -5.65 8.09 2.46
C ILE A 53 -4.58 7.26 1.74
N LEU A 54 -4.05 6.24 2.42
CA LEU A 54 -3.08 5.33 1.82
C LEU A 54 -3.67 4.63 0.59
N PHE A 55 -4.90 4.14 0.71
CA PHE A 55 -5.59 3.49 -0.41
C PHE A 55 -5.76 4.41 -1.62
N LEU A 56 -6.26 5.64 -1.42
CA LEU A 56 -6.53 6.57 -2.52
C LEU A 56 -5.25 6.99 -3.25
N ILE A 57 -4.19 7.34 -2.52
CA ILE A 57 -2.94 7.81 -3.12
C ILE A 57 -2.26 6.67 -3.90
N PHE A 58 -2.18 5.47 -3.32
CA PHE A 58 -1.54 4.34 -3.99
C PHE A 58 -2.33 3.85 -5.19
N LEU A 59 -3.66 3.71 -5.08
CA LEU A 59 -4.47 3.26 -6.20
C LEU A 59 -4.42 4.26 -7.37
N GLY A 60 -4.47 5.56 -7.09
CA GLY A 60 -4.32 6.60 -8.11
C GLY A 60 -2.98 6.52 -8.85
N GLY A 61 -1.87 6.43 -8.11
CA GLY A 61 -0.53 6.36 -8.71
C GLY A 61 -0.26 5.06 -9.49
N MET A 62 -0.75 3.93 -8.98
CA MET A 62 -0.56 2.62 -9.62
C MET A 62 -1.35 2.48 -10.91
N LEU A 63 -2.54 3.08 -11.02
CA LEU A 63 -3.29 3.09 -12.28
C LEU A 63 -2.58 3.86 -13.39
N VAL A 64 -1.94 4.99 -13.08
CA VAL A 64 -1.15 5.76 -14.07
C VAL A 64 0.04 4.95 -14.56
N LEU A 65 0.77 4.29 -13.64
CA LEU A 65 1.87 3.39 -13.98
C LEU A 65 1.41 2.21 -14.84
N PHE A 66 0.23 1.64 -14.54
CA PHE A 66 -0.33 0.52 -15.30
C PHE A 66 -0.60 0.91 -16.77
N ILE A 67 -1.22 2.07 -17.00
CA ILE A 67 -1.46 2.59 -18.36
C ILE A 67 -0.15 2.86 -19.10
N TYR A 68 0.85 3.43 -18.41
CA TYR A 68 2.15 3.70 -19.00
C TYR A 68 2.86 2.40 -19.45
N VAL A 69 2.93 1.40 -18.58
CA VAL A 69 3.60 0.12 -18.88
C VAL A 69 2.89 -0.64 -19.99
N THR A 70 1.55 -0.71 -19.97
CA THR A 70 0.78 -1.37 -21.05
C THR A 70 0.94 -0.67 -22.40
N SER A 71 1.19 0.64 -22.42
CA SER A 71 1.45 1.36 -23.67
C SER A 71 2.85 1.13 -24.25
N LEU A 72 3.80 0.70 -23.41
CA LEU A 72 5.22 0.59 -23.77
C LEU A 72 5.68 -0.86 -24.00
N ALA A 73 5.14 -1.82 -23.25
CA ALA A 73 5.54 -3.21 -23.35
C ALA A 73 4.67 -3.97 -24.36
N SER A 74 5.28 -4.78 -25.21
CA SER A 74 4.57 -5.80 -25.99
C SER A 74 3.91 -6.80 -25.05
N ASN A 75 2.71 -7.27 -25.40
CA ASN A 75 2.00 -8.33 -24.67
C ASN A 75 2.74 -9.67 -24.81
N GLU A 76 3.76 -9.89 -23.99
CA GLU A 76 4.43 -11.19 -23.88
C GLU A 76 3.51 -12.21 -23.20
N MET A 77 3.60 -13.47 -23.62
CA MET A 77 2.82 -14.55 -23.00
C MET A 77 3.30 -14.78 -21.57
N PHE A 78 2.38 -14.71 -20.62
CA PHE A 78 2.65 -14.94 -19.20
C PHE A 78 2.97 -16.43 -18.96
N SER A 79 4.17 -16.73 -18.45
CA SER A 79 4.54 -18.07 -17.99
C SER A 79 4.73 -18.09 -16.48
N LEU A 80 3.96 -18.94 -15.80
CA LEU A 80 4.06 -19.13 -14.36
C LEU A 80 5.08 -20.23 -14.07
N SER A 81 6.11 -19.93 -13.28
CA SER A 81 7.14 -20.94 -12.96
C SER A 81 6.63 -21.92 -11.89
N MET A 82 6.79 -23.22 -12.14
CA MET A 82 6.43 -24.27 -11.18
C MET A 82 7.29 -24.21 -9.90
N LYS A 83 8.48 -23.60 -9.97
CA LYS A 83 9.33 -23.35 -8.80
C LYS A 83 8.70 -22.31 -7.86
N LEU A 84 8.11 -21.26 -8.43
CA LEU A 84 7.43 -20.22 -7.65
C LEU A 84 6.21 -20.78 -6.93
N THR A 85 5.39 -21.61 -7.59
CA THR A 85 4.23 -22.25 -6.95
C THR A 85 4.64 -23.14 -5.78
N LEU A 86 5.66 -24.00 -5.97
CA LEU A 86 6.19 -24.84 -4.89
C LEU A 86 6.70 -24.02 -3.70
N SER A 87 7.45 -22.94 -3.97
CA SER A 87 7.94 -22.06 -2.90
C SER A 87 6.79 -21.39 -2.13
N CYS A 88 5.72 -20.98 -2.82
CA CYS A 88 4.55 -20.40 -2.18
C CYS A 88 3.82 -21.42 -1.30
N PHE A 89 3.67 -22.67 -1.77
CA PHE A 89 3.05 -23.73 -0.98
C PHE A 89 3.81 -24.02 0.32
N ILE A 90 5.14 -24.08 0.26
CA ILE A 90 5.97 -24.28 1.46
C ILE A 90 5.76 -23.14 2.45
N MET A 91 5.76 -21.89 1.97
CA MET A 91 5.52 -20.72 2.83
C MET A 91 4.13 -20.72 3.47
N ILE A 92 3.09 -21.14 2.73
CA ILE A 92 1.74 -21.29 3.27
C ILE A 92 1.73 -22.31 4.41
N ILE A 93 2.35 -23.47 4.22
CA ILE A 93 2.40 -24.52 5.25
C ILE A 93 3.08 -23.99 6.52
N ILE A 94 4.23 -23.34 6.39
CA ILE A 94 4.96 -22.77 7.53
C ILE A 94 4.08 -21.76 8.27
N MET A 95 3.41 -20.87 7.55
CA MET A 95 2.52 -19.86 8.15
C MET A 95 1.31 -20.49 8.86
N THR A 96 0.74 -21.56 8.32
CA THR A 96 -0.35 -22.28 9.00
C THR A 96 0.12 -22.95 10.29
N MET A 97 1.34 -23.48 10.32
CA MET A 97 1.91 -24.05 11.55
C MET A 97 2.16 -22.99 12.60
N ILE A 98 2.70 -21.82 12.21
CA ILE A 98 2.87 -20.69 13.13
C ILE A 98 1.52 -20.26 13.69
N PHE A 99 0.48 -20.17 12.86
CA PHE A 99 -0.86 -19.79 13.30
C PHE A 99 -1.43 -20.74 14.37
N LEU A 100 -1.21 -22.05 14.21
CA LEU A 100 -1.66 -23.04 15.18
C LEU A 100 -0.94 -22.94 16.53
N LEU A 101 0.32 -22.50 16.53
CA LEU A 101 1.13 -22.34 17.73
C LEU A 101 0.89 -21.01 18.46
N THR A 102 0.36 -20.00 17.77
CA THR A 102 0.14 -18.68 18.38
C THR A 102 -1.07 -18.67 19.31
N ASP A 103 -0.82 -18.24 20.55
CA ASP A 103 -1.85 -18.20 21.58
C ASP A 103 -2.84 -17.05 21.34
N LYS A 104 -4.15 -17.36 21.42
CA LYS A 104 -5.27 -16.50 20.98
C LYS A 104 -5.32 -15.14 21.69
N LEU A 105 -4.82 -15.08 22.93
CA LEU A 105 -4.87 -13.90 23.80
C LEU A 105 -3.74 -12.90 23.55
N SER A 106 -2.60 -13.33 23.00
CA SER A 106 -1.40 -12.48 22.86
C SER A 106 -1.57 -11.35 21.84
N LEU A 107 -2.41 -11.55 20.83
CA LEU A 107 -2.55 -10.62 19.71
C LEU A 107 -3.73 -9.65 19.86
N THR A 108 -4.71 -9.97 20.71
CA THR A 108 -5.94 -9.16 20.84
C THR A 108 -5.80 -7.96 21.76
N SER A 109 -4.78 -7.91 22.62
CA SER A 109 -4.63 -6.88 23.65
C SER A 109 -4.07 -5.55 23.13
N LEU A 110 -3.45 -5.52 21.96
CA LEU A 110 -2.75 -4.33 21.43
C LEU A 110 -3.62 -3.42 20.56
N LEU A 111 -4.83 -3.85 20.17
CA LEU A 111 -5.54 -3.27 19.03
C LEU A 111 -7.01 -3.06 19.35
N THR A 112 -7.27 -2.01 20.11
CA THR A 112 -8.63 -1.49 20.28
C THR A 112 -8.79 -0.32 19.33
N ASN A 113 -9.58 -0.53 18.26
CA ASN A 113 -10.04 0.58 17.43
C ASN A 113 -11.13 1.32 18.20
N LEU A 114 -11.15 2.65 18.08
CA LEU A 114 -12.16 3.48 18.74
C LEU A 114 -13.58 3.07 18.31
N GLU A 115 -13.75 2.69 17.04
CA GLU A 115 -15.02 2.19 16.49
C GLU A 115 -15.47 0.84 17.07
N THR A 116 -14.53 0.02 17.56
CA THR A 116 -14.83 -1.29 18.18
C THR A 116 -14.98 -1.22 19.70
N GLN A 117 -14.66 -0.07 20.30
CA GLN A 117 -14.80 0.14 21.73
C GLN A 117 -16.26 0.48 22.02
N ASN A 118 -16.88 -0.23 22.97
CA ASN A 118 -18.27 0.05 23.33
C ASN A 118 -18.44 1.53 23.72
N ASN A 119 -19.35 2.22 23.02
CA ASN A 119 -19.73 3.62 23.18
C ASN A 119 -20.40 3.89 24.55
N TYR A 120 -19.66 3.73 25.63
CA TYR A 120 -20.13 4.14 26.97
C TYR A 120 -19.75 5.59 27.32
N ASN A 121 -18.91 6.25 26.52
CA ASN A 121 -18.52 7.64 26.73
C ASN A 121 -18.94 8.53 25.55
N LEU A 122 -20.02 9.30 25.75
CA LEU A 122 -20.53 10.32 24.81
C LEU A 122 -19.53 11.46 24.50
N ASN A 123 -18.41 11.55 25.22
CA ASN A 123 -17.34 12.53 24.94
C ASN A 123 -16.39 12.12 23.78
N ILE A 124 -16.62 10.98 23.13
CA ILE A 124 -15.84 10.51 21.97
C ILE A 124 -16.20 11.26 20.67
N PHE A 125 -17.32 12.01 20.65
CA PHE A 125 -17.68 12.88 19.52
C PHE A 125 -16.69 14.03 19.29
N LEU A 126 -15.76 14.30 20.20
CA LEU A 126 -14.67 15.24 20.00
C LEU A 126 -13.57 14.63 19.11
N MET A 127 -13.94 14.57 17.83
CA MET A 127 -13.10 14.82 16.68
C MET A 127 -11.90 13.89 16.53
N GLU A 128 -12.24 12.64 16.21
CA GLU A 128 -11.30 11.65 15.69
C GLU A 128 -10.33 12.32 14.70
N ASN A 129 -9.03 12.20 15.00
CA ASN A 129 -7.90 12.74 14.25
C ASN A 129 -7.72 14.28 14.15
N SER A 130 -8.62 15.12 14.65
CA SER A 130 -8.36 16.58 14.61
C SER A 130 -7.10 16.99 15.37
N LEU A 131 -6.86 16.37 16.52
CA LEU A 131 -5.70 16.65 17.35
C LEU A 131 -4.39 16.22 16.68
N SER A 132 -4.40 15.16 15.85
CA SER A 132 -3.22 14.78 15.08
C SER A 132 -3.03 15.67 13.85
N LEU A 133 -4.12 16.06 13.17
CA LEU A 133 -4.08 16.96 12.02
C LEU A 133 -3.65 18.37 12.39
N ASN A 134 -4.15 18.93 13.48
CA ASN A 134 -3.80 20.28 13.93
C ASN A 134 -2.32 20.38 14.32
N LYS A 135 -1.70 19.28 14.77
CA LYS A 135 -0.26 19.25 15.02
C LYS A 135 0.55 19.46 13.74
N LEU A 136 0.09 19.05 12.56
CA LEU A 136 0.86 19.23 11.32
C LEU A 136 1.06 20.71 10.98
N TYR A 137 0.05 21.54 11.20
CA TYR A 137 0.09 22.97 10.87
C TYR A 137 0.59 23.86 12.01
N ASN A 138 0.63 23.33 13.24
CA ASN A 138 1.15 24.07 14.39
C ASN A 138 2.68 23.98 14.48
N PHE A 139 3.29 24.97 15.13
CA PHE A 139 4.70 24.93 15.49
C PHE A 139 4.95 23.78 16.49
N PRO A 140 6.09 23.05 16.41
CA PRO A 140 7.24 23.26 15.51
C PRO A 140 7.14 22.52 14.15
N THR A 141 6.15 21.63 13.98
CA THR A 141 6.02 20.70 12.84
C THR A 141 5.62 21.36 11.53
N ASN A 142 5.10 22.59 11.55
CA ASN A 142 4.77 23.38 10.35
C ASN A 142 5.96 23.58 9.38
N ILE A 143 7.21 23.48 9.85
CA ILE A 143 8.37 23.56 8.94
C ILE A 143 8.36 22.40 7.93
N ILE A 144 7.91 21.22 8.36
CA ILE A 144 7.84 20.03 7.50
C ILE A 144 6.78 20.21 6.42
N THR A 145 5.62 20.82 6.74
CA THR A 145 4.56 21.06 5.75
C THR A 145 5.02 22.07 4.68
N ILE A 146 5.69 23.15 5.09
CA ILE A 146 6.27 24.13 4.16
C ILE A 146 7.30 23.47 3.22
N LEU A 147 8.14 22.57 3.76
CA LEU A 147 9.13 21.83 2.96
C LEU A 147 8.45 20.93 1.92
N LEU A 148 7.38 20.21 2.28
CA LEU A 148 6.64 19.35 1.36
C LEU A 148 5.96 20.15 0.23
N MET A 149 5.40 21.33 0.53
CA MET A 149 4.83 22.21 -0.50
C MET A 149 5.89 22.65 -1.52
N ASN A 150 7.06 23.09 -1.04
CA ASN A 150 8.16 23.47 -1.92
C ASN A 150 8.68 22.29 -2.74
N TYR A 151 8.76 21.09 -2.15
CA TYR A 151 9.15 19.88 -2.85
C TYR A 151 8.19 19.56 -4.00
N LEU A 152 6.88 19.55 -3.76
CA LEU A 152 5.87 19.28 -4.80
C LEU A 152 5.87 20.36 -5.91
N LEU A 153 6.17 21.62 -5.58
CA LEU A 153 6.31 22.68 -6.57
C LEU A 153 7.53 22.46 -7.48
N ILE A 154 8.68 22.09 -6.89
CA ILE A 154 9.90 21.80 -7.65
C ILE A 154 9.71 20.58 -8.54
N THR A 155 9.04 19.52 -8.06
CA THR A 155 8.79 18.32 -8.88
C THR A 155 7.90 18.64 -10.08
N LEU A 156 6.86 19.46 -9.92
CA LEU A 156 6.03 19.92 -11.05
C LEU A 156 6.87 20.63 -12.12
N ILE A 157 7.72 21.59 -11.71
CA ILE A 157 8.60 22.33 -12.64
C ILE A 157 9.56 21.37 -13.35
N ALA A 158 10.13 20.40 -12.63
CA ALA A 158 11.03 19.41 -13.19
C ALA A 158 10.32 18.51 -14.21
N VAL A 159 9.13 17.98 -13.89
CA VAL A 159 8.36 17.14 -14.82
C VAL A 159 8.01 17.90 -16.10
N VAL A 160 7.60 19.18 -16.01
CA VAL A 160 7.32 20.01 -17.19
C VAL A 160 8.58 20.25 -18.04
N LYS A 161 9.77 20.37 -17.43
CA LYS A 161 11.02 20.50 -18.18
C LYS A 161 11.43 19.20 -18.87
N ILE A 162 11.27 18.05 -18.22
CA ILE A 162 11.62 16.72 -18.77
C ILE A 162 10.68 16.36 -19.93
N THR A 163 9.38 16.65 -19.81
CA THR A 163 8.38 16.32 -20.84
C THR A 163 8.47 17.18 -22.10
N LYS A 164 9.16 18.33 -22.08
CA LYS A 164 9.35 19.22 -23.24
C LYS A 164 10.40 18.73 -24.25
N LEU A 165 10.96 17.54 -24.07
CA LEU A 165 11.88 16.93 -25.03
C LEU A 165 11.10 16.36 -26.23
N PHE A 166 11.01 17.15 -27.31
CA PHE A 166 10.41 16.73 -28.58
C PHE A 166 11.38 15.87 -29.41
N TYR A 167 11.59 14.61 -29.01
CA TYR A 167 12.33 13.64 -29.86
C TYR A 167 11.37 12.61 -30.46
N GLY A 168 10.65 13.02 -31.51
CA GLY A 168 9.87 12.12 -32.39
C GLY A 168 8.81 11.25 -31.69
N PRO A 169 8.05 10.46 -32.45
CA PRO A 169 7.14 9.48 -31.87
C PRO A 169 7.92 8.33 -31.22
N LEU A 170 7.57 7.95 -29.98
CA LEU A 170 8.14 6.80 -29.23
C LEU A 170 7.87 5.43 -29.87
N ARG A 171 7.07 5.38 -30.94
CA ARG A 171 6.74 4.17 -31.68
C ARG A 171 7.37 4.27 -33.07
N GLN A 172 8.16 3.26 -33.47
CA GLN A 172 8.50 3.09 -34.88
C GLN A 172 7.19 2.92 -35.65
N MET A 173 6.91 3.87 -36.56
CA MET A 173 5.88 3.68 -37.58
C MET A 173 6.39 2.57 -38.51
N ASN A 174 5.76 1.40 -38.42
CA ASN A 174 5.83 0.39 -39.47
C ASN A 174 4.97 0.83 -40.64
#